data_AF-A0A9D1DFB3-F1
#
_entry.id   AF-A0A9D1DFB3-F1
#
_cell.length_a   1.000
_cell.length_b   1.000
_cell.length_c   1.000
_cell.angle_alpha   90.00
_cell.angle_beta   90.00
_cell.angle_gamma   90.00
#
_symmetry.space_group_name_H-M   'P 1'
#
loop_
_entity.id
_entity.type
_entity.pdbx_description
1 polymer ?
#
loop_
_entity_poly.entity_id
_entity_poly.type
_entity_poly.pdbx_seq_one_letter_code
_entity_poly.pdbx_strand_id
1 'polypeptide(L)' 'MKNCLITFLAKEHHVPAEQLRTDPSVKWGALGNLCRFPKKRQYPLREWEEAVSFLLGCEIHFASYEEIGKSLKPFSLRLR' A
#
# COMPACT_ATOMS: atom_id res chain seq x y z
N MET A 1 0.87 -10.20 12.91
CA MET A 1 -0.38 -10.23 12.12
C MET A 1 0.02 -10.34 10.65
N LYS A 2 -0.62 -11.23 9.88
CA LYS A 2 -0.25 -11.46 8.48
C LYS A 2 -1.13 -10.54 7.63
N ASN A 3 -0.61 -9.38 7.26
CA ASN A 3 -1.34 -8.43 6.43
C ASN A 3 -1.40 -8.96 4.98
N CYS A 4 -2.62 -9.16 4.47
CA CYS A 4 -2.82 -9.77 3.16
C CYS A 4 -2.38 -8.83 2.03
N LEU A 5 -2.55 -7.51 2.21
CA LEU A 5 -2.10 -6.50 1.26
C LEU A 5 -0.59 -6.46 1.14
N ILE A 6 0.15 -6.43 2.25
CA ILE A 6 1.63 -6.47 2.23
C ILE A 6 2.13 -7.76 1.55
N THR A 7 1.51 -8.89 1.87
CA THR A 7 1.86 -10.19 1.24
C THR A 7 1.59 -10.19 -0.26
N PHE A 8 0.47 -9.59 -0.69
CA PHE A 8 0.14 -9.43 -2.10
C PHE A 8 1.18 -8.55 -2.81
N LEU A 9 1.51 -7.40 -2.24
CA LEU A 9 2.50 -6.48 -2.83
C LEU A 9 3.88 -7.12 -2.94
N ALA A 10 4.33 -7.84 -1.92
CA ALA A 10 5.60 -8.55 -1.93
C ALA A 10 5.66 -9.56 -3.10
N LYS A 11 4.57 -10.30 -3.32
CA LYS A 11 4.46 -11.24 -4.44
C LYS A 11 4.44 -10.51 -5.79
N GLU A 12 3.64 -9.46 -5.92
CA GLU A 12 3.51 -8.69 -7.17
C GLU A 12 4.85 -8.09 -7.61
N HIS A 13 5.62 -7.57 -6.65
CA HIS A 13 6.94 -7.00 -6.90
C HIS A 13 8.08 -8.03 -6.92
N HIS A 14 7.79 -9.32 -6.67
CA HIS A 14 8.79 -10.40 -6.60
C HIS A 14 9.93 -10.12 -5.60
N VAL A 15 9.60 -9.50 -4.47
CA VAL A 15 10.55 -9.10 -3.42
C VAL A 15 10.09 -9.59 -2.05
N PRO A 16 11.01 -9.73 -1.07
CA PRO A 16 10.64 -9.90 0.33
C PRO A 16 9.83 -8.69 0.84
N ALA A 17 8.93 -8.91 1.80
CA ALA A 17 8.10 -7.85 2.37
C ALA A 17 8.93 -6.69 2.94
N GLU A 18 10.11 -6.96 3.50
CA GLU A 18 11.01 -5.91 4.02
C GLU A 18 11.54 -4.99 2.91
N GLN A 19 11.79 -5.51 1.71
CA GLN A 19 12.26 -4.70 0.59
C GLN A 19 11.22 -3.68 0.11
N LEU A 20 9.93 -3.92 0.36
CA LEU A 20 8.86 -2.98 0.04
C LEU A 20 9.00 -1.63 0.75
N ARG A 21 9.66 -1.58 1.92
CA ARG A 21 9.87 -0.32 2.67
C ARG A 21 11.29 0.22 2.54
N THR A 22 12.28 -0.63 2.26
CA THR A 22 13.70 -0.24 2.20
C THR A 22 14.12 0.25 0.82
N ASP A 23 13.56 -0.30 -0.26
CA ASP A 23 13.85 0.16 -1.63
C ASP A 23 12.82 1.23 -2.03
N PRO A 24 13.25 2.49 -2.29
CA PRO A 24 12.35 3.55 -2.70
C PRO A 24 11.55 3.20 -3.96
N SER A 25 12.17 2.63 -4.99
CA SER A 25 11.52 2.31 -6.26
C SER A 25 10.40 1.29 -6.07
N VAL A 26 10.67 0.26 -5.28
CA VAL A 26 9.67 -0.77 -4.93
C VAL A 26 8.57 -0.16 -4.07
N LYS A 27 8.91 0.65 -3.08
CA LYS A 27 7.94 1.34 -2.21
C LYS A 27 6.95 2.19 -3.03
N TRP A 28 7.46 3.03 -3.93
CA TRP A 28 6.63 3.87 -4.79
C TRP A 28 5.73 3.03 -5.70
N GLY A 29 6.27 1.95 -6.28
CA GLY A 29 5.50 0.99 -7.06
C GLY A 29 4.38 0.33 -6.25
N ALA A 30 4.67 -0.08 -5.02
CA ALA A 30 3.73 -0.74 -4.12
C ALA A 30 2.58 0.19 -3.69
N LEU A 31 2.88 1.46 -3.36
CA LEU A 31 1.88 2.48 -3.07
C LEU A 31 1.00 2.79 -4.29
N GLY A 32 1.59 2.83 -5.48
CA GLY A 32 0.84 2.98 -6.73
C GLY A 32 -0.09 1.80 -7.01
N ASN A 33 0.36 0.58 -6.70
CA ASN A 33 -0.45 -0.64 -6.80
C ASN A 33 -1.61 -0.61 -5.80
N LEU A 34 -1.38 -0.21 -4.54
CA LEU A 34 -2.45 0.01 -3.56
C LEU A 34 -3.48 1.04 -4.02
N CYS A 35 -3.04 2.13 -4.66
CA CYS A 35 -3.95 3.14 -5.20
C CYS A 35 -4.93 2.55 -6.24
N ARG A 36 -4.44 1.64 -7.08
CA ARG A 36 -5.20 0.98 -8.18
C ARG A 36 -5.82 -0.35 -7.78
N PHE A 37 -5.61 -0.78 -6.54
CA PHE A 37 -5.98 -2.11 -6.10
C PHE A 37 -7.50 -2.33 -6.24
N PRO A 38 -7.92 -3.40 -6.93
CA PRO A 38 -9.33 -3.68 -7.16
C PRO A 38 -10.01 -4.10 -5.85
N LYS A 39 -11.31 -3.82 -5.72
CA LYS A 39 -12.16 -4.30 -4.61
C LYS A 39 -11.66 -3.87 -3.22
N LYS A 40 -11.31 -2.60 -3.04
CA LYS A 40 -10.79 -2.04 -1.76
C LYS A 40 -11.61 -2.41 -0.51
N ARG A 41 -12.94 -2.50 -0.66
CA ARG A 41 -13.90 -2.84 0.40
C ARG A 41 -13.85 -4.29 0.87
N GLN A 42 -13.12 -5.18 0.19
CA GLN A 42 -12.93 -6.57 0.63
C GLN A 42 -11.93 -6.71 1.79
N TYR A 43 -11.12 -5.68 2.02
CA TYR A 43 -10.14 -5.63 3.08
C TYR A 43 -10.57 -4.59 4.11
N PRO A 44 -10.50 -4.89 5.41
CA PRO A 44 -10.86 -3.93 6.45
C PRO A 44 -9.94 -2.71 6.41
N LEU A 45 -10.44 -1.53 6.82
CA LEU A 45 -9.64 -0.29 6.86
C LEU A 45 -8.33 -0.46 7.63
N ARG A 46 -8.34 -1.23 8.73
CA ARG A 46 -7.13 -1.52 9.51
C ARG A 46 -6.02 -2.20 8.71
N GLU A 47 -6.36 -3.10 7.77
CA GLU A 47 -5.35 -3.71 6.91
C GLU A 47 -4.72 -2.69 5.95
N TRP A 48 -5.51 -1.73 5.48
CA TRP A 48 -5.02 -0.63 4.67
C TRP A 48 -4.11 0.31 5.46
N GLU A 49 -4.52 0.69 6.66
CA GLU A 49 -3.73 1.49 7.58
C GLU A 49 -2.38 0.84 7.87
N GLU A 50 -2.37 -0.44 8.24
CA GLU A 50 -1.15 -1.21 8.49
C GLU A 50 -0.26 -1.29 7.24
N ALA A 51 -0.83 -1.56 6.06
CA ALA A 51 -0.06 -1.70 4.83
C ALA A 51 0.58 -0.37 4.39
N VAL A 52 -0.18 0.72 4.42
CA VAL A 52 0.33 2.04 4.06
C VAL A 52 1.32 2.54 5.11
N SER A 53 1.05 2.30 6.41
CA SER A 53 1.97 2.65 7.49
C SER A 53 3.29 1.90 7.37
N PHE A 54 3.24 0.60 7.03
CA PHE A 54 4.43 -0.21 6.81
C PHE A 54 5.29 0.30 5.66
N LEU A 55 4.66 0.71 4.55
CA LEU A 55 5.37 1.24 3.38
C LEU A 55 5.97 2.63 3.66
N LEU A 56 5.21 3.52 4.29
CA LEU A 56 5.64 4.91 4.54
C LEU A 56 6.56 5.04 5.76
N GLY A 57 6.52 4.08 6.69
CA GLY A 57 7.27 4.12 7.94
C GLY A 57 6.69 5.09 8.98
N CYS A 58 5.43 5.50 8.82
CA CYS A 58 4.71 6.35 9.77
C CYS A 58 3.29 5.81 10.01
N GLU A 59 2.68 6.15 11.13
CA GLU A 59 1.31 5.73 11.44
C GLU A 59 0.30 6.48 10.58
N ILE A 60 -0.60 5.73 9.94
CA ILE A 60 -1.65 6.24 9.07
C ILE A 60 -2.99 5.72 9.56
N HIS A 61 -3.97 6.62 9.63
CA HIS A 61 -5.36 6.28 9.88
C HIS A 61 -6.24 6.72 8.72
N PHE A 62 -7.24 5.91 8.41
CA PHE A 62 -8.23 6.19 7.38
C PHE A 62 -9.63 6.16 7.98
N ALA A 63 -10.36 7.28 7.88
CA ALA A 63 -11.76 7.36 8.29
C ALA A 63 -12.70 6.66 7.31
N SER A 64 -12.33 6.55 6.02
CA SER A 64 -13.14 5.85 5.02
C SER A 64 -12.34 5.28 3.85
N TYR A 65 -12.97 4.42 3.04
CA TYR A 65 -12.38 3.92 1.81
C TYR A 65 -12.20 4.99 0.73
N GLU A 66 -12.99 6.07 0.75
CA GLU A 66 -12.75 7.21 -0.14
C GLU A 66 -11.47 7.94 0.23
N GLU A 67 -11.17 8.06 1.53
CA GLU A 67 -9.96 8.69 2.02
C GLU A 67 -8.71 7.93 1.56
N ILE A 68 -8.73 6.60 1.61
CA ILE A 68 -7.65 5.76 1.04
C ILE A 68 -7.35 6.16 -0.41
N GLY A 69 -8.40 6.33 -1.22
CA GLY A 69 -8.25 6.73 -2.62
C GLY A 69 -7.66 8.13 -2.78
N LYS A 70 -8.06 9.09 -1.95
CA LYS A 70 -7.54 10.46 -1.96
C LYS A 70 -6.09 10.52 -1.51
N SER A 71 -5.78 9.89 -0.38
CA SER A 71 -4.45 9.86 0.23
C SER A 71 -3.43 9.13 -0.64
N LEU A 72 -3.86 8.08 -1.36
CA LEU A 72 -2.97 7.34 -2.26
C LEU A 72 -2.88 7.93 -3.68
N LYS A 73 -3.72 8.91 -4.03
CA LYS A 73 -3.75 9.55 -5.35
C LYS A 73 -2.39 10.12 -5.81
N PRO A 74 -1.57 10.75 -4.95
CA PRO A 74 -0.24 11.23 -5.36
C PRO A 74 0.67 10.12 -5.89
N PHE A 75 0.52 8.89 -5.37
CA PHE A 75 1.30 7.72 -5.79
C PHE A 75 0.72 7.02 -7.03
N SER A 76 -0.41 7.51 -7.56
CA SER A 76 -1.04 6.94 -8.76
C SER A 76 -0.24 7.19 -10.04
N LEU A 77 0.65 8.19 -10.03
CA LEU A 77 1.50 8.55 -11.16
C LEU A 77 2.74 7.65 -11.15
N ARG A 78 2.92 6.86 -12.22
CA ARG A 78 4.23 6.25 -12.48
C ARG A 78 5.13 7.38 -12.95
N LEU A 79 6.08 7.79 -12.10
CA LEU A 79 7.24 8.53 -12.58
C LEU A 79 7.94 7.61 -13.58
N ARG A 80 7.91 8.00 -14.85
CA ARG A 80 8.60 7.32 -15.95
C ARG A 80 10.07 7.73 -15.95
#